data_AF-A0A554KPG1-F1
#
_entry.id   AF-A0A554KPG1-F1
#
_cell.length_a   1.000
_cell.length_b   1.000
_cell.length_c   1.000
_cell.angle_alpha   90.00
_cell.angle_beta   90.00
_cell.angle_gamma   90.00
#
_symmetry.space_group_name_H-M   'P 1'
#
loop_
_entity.id
_entity.type
_entity.pdbx_description
1 polymer ?
#
loop_
_entity_poly.entity_id
_entity_poly.type
_entity_poly.pdbx_seq_one_letter_code
_entity_poly.pdbx_strand_id
1 'polypeptide(L)'
;MEISTTSIIAVVLGLVGGYLVRHFWASRQSNSIEQKIKDKLVTAEEKSKKLVLEAENKAASLLAEIRKEERDQKTQLSGLETRLLRREEILDKKLLSMGEEESSLKAKSEELKSKEEEVQKIKEQTKGQLEKLSGLSREQAREELLREVKESSSQDLAATLQKIDKERHEQIEKKASEVITIALQRFARSQVAEFTTTIFHLNDEEIKGKIIGREGRNIRTLERATGVEFVIDETPDSIVISSFDPFRREVARLALEKLIKDGRIQPAKIEEKVEEAKQELNKRIVEIGEAASMEVGIYDLPKEIIQLLGRLHFRTSYGQNVLMHSIEMAHIASMIAAELGLNTEVAKKGALLHDIGKAIDHEVEGTHVELGRKILKKYNVSEAVIEAMQSHHEDYPYASSEAYVVTAADILSAARPGARRDNLENYIKRLSDLEKMATEFEGVKNAYAISAGRELRVFVVPEKVDDFKALELARQIANRIQSELKYPGEIKVNVIREVRAVEYAR
;
A
#
# COMPACT_ATOMS: atom_id res chain seq x y z
N MET A 1 17.07 96.66 -106.60
CA MET A 1 17.66 95.41 -107.11
C MET A 1 16.51 94.46 -107.40
N GLU A 2 16.39 94.06 -108.66
CA GLU A 2 15.30 93.27 -109.21
C GLU A 2 15.21 91.90 -108.53
N ILE A 3 14.12 91.67 -107.80
CA ILE A 3 13.79 90.30 -107.38
C ILE A 3 13.13 89.64 -108.60
N SER A 4 13.92 88.77 -109.23
CA SER A 4 13.52 87.89 -110.33
C SER A 4 12.21 87.17 -110.03
N THR A 5 11.30 87.16 -111.00
CA THR A 5 10.01 86.47 -110.99
C THR A 5 10.10 85.00 -110.59
N THR A 6 11.27 84.37 -110.77
CA THR A 6 11.55 82.98 -110.35
C THR A 6 11.48 82.77 -108.83
N SER A 7 11.86 83.75 -108.02
CA SER A 7 11.86 83.63 -106.54
C SER A 7 10.45 83.66 -105.96
N ILE A 8 9.53 84.41 -106.58
CA ILE A 8 8.13 84.50 -106.15
C ILE A 8 7.41 83.18 -106.45
N ILE A 9 7.64 82.58 -107.62
CA ILE A 9 7.03 81.29 -108.01
C ILE A 9 7.48 80.15 -107.09
N ALA A 10 8.75 80.11 -106.69
CA ALA A 10 9.26 79.10 -105.78
C ALA A 10 8.65 79.20 -104.36
N VAL A 11 8.45 80.42 -103.85
CA VAL A 11 7.79 80.65 -102.54
C VAL A 11 6.32 80.26 -102.60
N VAL A 12 5.60 80.59 -103.67
CA VAL A 12 4.20 80.19 -103.84
C VAL A 12 4.06 78.68 -103.95
N LEU A 13 4.90 78.01 -104.76
CA LEU A 13 4.90 76.53 -104.86
C LEU A 13 5.28 75.86 -103.54
N GLY A 14 6.23 76.42 -102.79
CA GLY A 14 6.61 75.94 -101.46
C GLY A 14 5.48 76.08 -100.43
N LEU A 15 4.75 77.21 -100.45
CA LEU A 15 3.58 77.43 -99.60
C LEU A 15 2.42 76.51 -99.95
N VAL A 16 2.14 76.31 -101.25
CA VAL A 16 1.09 75.38 -101.71
C VAL A 16 1.46 73.94 -101.38
N GLY A 17 2.71 73.52 -101.64
CA GLY A 17 3.20 72.19 -101.29
C GLY A 17 3.16 71.93 -99.78
N GLY A 18 3.62 72.90 -98.97
CA GLY A 18 3.56 72.85 -97.51
C GLY A 18 2.13 72.79 -96.98
N TYR A 19 1.20 73.53 -97.59
CA TYR A 19 -0.22 73.50 -97.25
C TYR A 19 -0.83 72.13 -97.55
N LEU A 20 -0.54 71.53 -98.72
CA LEU A 20 -1.06 70.22 -99.10
C LEU A 20 -0.52 69.09 -98.20
N VAL A 21 0.78 69.10 -97.87
CA VAL A 21 1.37 68.11 -96.95
C VAL A 21 0.78 68.25 -95.54
N ARG A 22 0.63 69.49 -95.05
CA ARG A 22 -0.02 69.77 -93.75
C ARG A 22 -1.47 69.31 -93.76
N HIS A 23 -2.21 69.54 -94.84
CA HIS A 23 -3.61 69.12 -94.97
C HIS A 23 -3.73 67.59 -94.98
N PHE A 24 -2.84 66.89 -95.68
CA PHE A 24 -2.84 65.42 -95.72
C PHE A 24 -2.49 64.80 -94.36
N TRP A 25 -1.48 65.33 -93.66
CA TRP A 25 -1.13 64.87 -92.31
C TRP A 25 -2.21 65.20 -91.28
N ALA A 26 -2.79 66.41 -91.33
CA ALA A 26 -3.89 66.80 -90.46
C ALA A 26 -5.13 65.92 -90.66
N SER A 27 -5.45 65.55 -91.91
CA SER A 27 -6.58 64.66 -92.22
C SER A 27 -6.38 63.24 -91.68
N ARG A 28 -5.16 62.68 -91.80
CA ARG A 28 -4.84 61.37 -91.18
C ARG A 28 -4.84 61.41 -89.65
N GLN A 29 -4.31 62.48 -89.06
CA GLN A 29 -4.29 62.64 -87.60
C GLN A 29 -5.71 62.90 -87.05
N SER A 30 -6.56 63.58 -87.80
CA SER A 30 -7.98 63.78 -87.47
C SER A 30 -8.73 62.45 -87.39
N ASN A 31 -8.59 61.58 -88.40
CA ASN A 31 -9.22 60.26 -88.39
C ASN A 31 -8.71 59.38 -87.23
N SER A 32 -7.43 59.49 -86.88
CA SER A 32 -6.85 58.79 -85.71
C SER A 32 -7.38 59.31 -84.37
N ILE A 33 -7.67 60.61 -84.24
CA ILE A 33 -8.22 61.20 -83.01
C ILE A 33 -9.69 60.82 -82.87
N GLU A 34 -10.44 60.89 -83.97
CA GLU A 34 -11.87 60.55 -83.98
C GLU A 34 -12.11 59.07 -83.62
N GLN A 35 -11.25 58.18 -84.11
CA GLN A 35 -11.30 56.76 -83.74
C GLN A 35 -10.90 56.53 -82.27
N LYS A 36 -9.88 57.23 -81.74
CA LYS A 36 -9.53 57.18 -80.31
C LYS A 36 -10.63 57.75 -79.41
N ILE A 37 -11.37 58.76 -79.86
CA ILE A 37 -12.52 59.31 -79.13
C ILE A 37 -13.67 58.31 -79.14
N LYS A 38 -13.97 57.68 -80.28
CA LYS A 38 -14.97 56.60 -80.35
C LYS A 38 -14.61 55.42 -79.46
N ASP A 39 -13.37 54.95 -79.49
CA ASP A 39 -12.92 53.85 -78.62
C ASP A 39 -12.99 54.24 -77.14
N LYS A 40 -12.62 55.48 -76.78
CA LYS A 40 -12.79 55.99 -75.41
C LYS A 40 -14.25 56.11 -75.00
N LEU A 41 -15.15 56.50 -75.90
CA LEU A 41 -16.58 56.57 -75.64
C LEU A 41 -17.19 55.19 -75.45
N VAL A 42 -16.88 54.23 -76.34
CA VAL A 42 -17.36 52.85 -76.22
C VAL A 42 -16.84 52.21 -74.94
N THR A 43 -15.55 52.37 -74.62
CA THR A 43 -14.99 51.84 -73.37
C THR A 43 -15.53 52.54 -72.13
N ALA A 44 -15.87 53.84 -72.20
CA ALA A 44 -16.54 54.56 -71.12
C ALA A 44 -18.00 54.09 -70.95
N GLU A 45 -18.73 53.85 -72.03
CA GLU A 45 -20.09 53.28 -72.00
C GLU A 45 -20.08 51.85 -71.46
N GLU A 46 -19.14 51.01 -71.88
CA GLU A 46 -18.99 49.64 -71.35
C GLU A 46 -18.64 49.65 -69.86
N LYS A 47 -17.72 50.53 -69.42
CA LYS A 47 -17.41 50.70 -68.00
C LYS A 47 -18.61 51.22 -67.21
N SER A 48 -19.36 52.16 -67.76
CA SER A 48 -20.57 52.68 -67.14
C SER A 48 -21.64 51.60 -66.99
N LYS A 49 -21.93 50.85 -68.06
CA LYS A 49 -22.84 49.70 -68.02
C LYS A 49 -22.39 48.64 -67.02
N LYS A 50 -21.08 48.33 -66.98
CA LYS A 50 -20.53 47.37 -66.02
C LYS A 50 -20.66 47.84 -64.58
N LEU A 51 -20.39 49.12 -64.30
CA LEU A 51 -20.56 49.71 -62.97
C LEU A 51 -22.03 49.73 -62.53
N VAL A 52 -22.95 50.08 -63.42
CA VAL A 52 -24.38 50.03 -63.14
C VAL A 52 -24.82 48.60 -62.85
N LEU A 53 -24.39 47.63 -63.66
CA LEU A 53 -24.75 46.23 -63.46
C LEU A 53 -24.13 45.64 -62.19
N GLU A 54 -22.90 46.02 -61.83
CA GLU A 54 -22.29 45.67 -60.55
C GLU A 54 -23.03 46.31 -59.35
N ALA A 55 -23.47 47.56 -59.48
CA ALA A 55 -24.27 48.24 -58.47
C ALA A 55 -25.66 47.60 -58.31
N GLU A 56 -26.33 47.25 -59.40
CA GLU A 56 -27.61 46.54 -59.40
C GLU A 56 -27.46 45.14 -58.78
N ASN A 57 -26.41 44.39 -59.12
CA ASN A 57 -26.14 43.09 -58.53
C ASN A 57 -25.86 43.19 -57.03
N LYS A 58 -25.08 44.18 -56.59
CA LYS A 58 -24.84 44.43 -55.16
C LYS A 58 -26.11 44.87 -54.43
N ALA A 59 -26.94 45.70 -55.05
CA ALA A 59 -28.23 46.10 -54.48
C ALA A 59 -29.17 44.90 -54.36
N ALA A 60 -29.22 44.04 -55.37
CA ALA A 60 -30.02 42.81 -55.36
C ALA A 60 -29.52 41.81 -54.31
N SER A 61 -28.20 41.63 -54.16
CA SER A 61 -27.63 40.75 -53.13
C SER A 61 -27.89 41.28 -51.72
N LEU A 62 -27.72 42.59 -51.50
CA LEU A 62 -28.00 43.23 -50.22
C LEU A 62 -29.50 43.11 -49.87
N LEU A 63 -30.40 43.33 -50.83
CA LEU A 63 -31.84 43.16 -50.62
C LEU A 63 -32.20 41.70 -50.31
N ALA A 64 -31.55 40.73 -50.95
CA ALA A 64 -31.75 39.32 -50.66
C ALA A 64 -31.27 38.95 -49.24
N GLU A 65 -30.14 39.50 -48.81
CA GLU A 65 -29.58 39.31 -47.48
C GLU A 65 -30.48 39.92 -46.40
N ILE A 66 -30.90 41.18 -46.57
CA ILE A 66 -31.84 41.85 -45.66
C ILE A 66 -33.16 41.07 -45.54
N ARG A 67 -33.73 40.58 -46.66
CA ARG A 67 -34.95 39.77 -46.64
C ARG A 67 -34.77 38.43 -45.93
N LYS A 68 -33.56 37.86 -46.01
CA LYS A 68 -33.23 36.63 -45.30
C LYS A 68 -33.13 36.90 -43.80
N GLU A 69 -32.41 37.94 -43.39
CA GLU A 69 -32.31 38.35 -41.99
C GLU A 69 -33.68 38.71 -41.39
N GLU A 70 -34.54 39.42 -42.13
CA GLU A 70 -35.89 39.76 -41.70
C GLU A 70 -36.75 38.48 -41.49
N ARG A 71 -36.64 37.50 -42.39
CA ARG A 71 -37.31 36.20 -42.22
C ARG A 71 -36.77 35.46 -41.01
N ASP A 72 -35.46 35.41 -40.83
CA ASP A 72 -34.82 34.73 -39.71
C ASP A 72 -35.23 35.38 -38.38
N GLN A 73 -35.21 36.72 -38.28
CA GLN A 73 -35.73 37.46 -37.13
C GLN A 73 -37.21 37.20 -36.87
N LYS A 74 -38.05 37.17 -37.92
CA LYS A 74 -39.49 36.90 -37.77
C LYS A 74 -39.76 35.48 -37.26
N THR A 75 -38.98 34.49 -37.71
CA THR A 75 -39.10 33.11 -37.21
C THR A 75 -38.63 32.99 -35.76
N GLN A 76 -37.54 33.67 -35.38
CA GLN A 76 -37.08 33.73 -33.99
C GLN A 76 -38.10 34.40 -33.08
N LEU A 77 -38.67 35.53 -33.50
CA LEU A 77 -39.72 36.25 -32.75
C LEU A 77 -40.98 35.38 -32.57
N SER A 78 -41.44 34.72 -33.63
CA SER A 78 -42.60 33.81 -33.54
C SER A 78 -42.32 32.62 -32.60
N GLY A 79 -41.09 32.09 -32.59
CA GLY A 79 -40.67 31.05 -31.65
C GLY A 79 -40.67 31.53 -30.20
N LEU A 80 -40.19 32.75 -29.96
CA LEU A 80 -40.21 33.38 -28.63
C LEU A 80 -41.64 33.65 -28.16
N GLU A 81 -42.51 34.17 -29.03
CA GLU A 81 -43.93 34.42 -28.75
C GLU A 81 -44.66 33.14 -28.35
N THR A 82 -44.47 32.07 -29.12
CA THR A 82 -45.05 30.75 -28.81
C THR A 82 -44.57 30.23 -27.45
N ARG A 83 -43.28 30.42 -27.12
CA ARG A 83 -42.72 30.00 -25.84
C ARG A 83 -43.24 30.84 -24.67
N LEU A 84 -43.47 32.14 -24.88
CA LEU A 84 -44.05 33.03 -23.88
C LEU A 84 -45.50 32.67 -23.61
N LEU A 85 -46.33 32.48 -24.65
CA LEU A 85 -47.72 32.05 -24.52
C LEU A 85 -47.85 30.73 -23.77
N ARG A 86 -46.99 29.75 -24.07
CA ARG A 86 -46.97 28.48 -23.33
C ARG A 86 -46.59 28.67 -21.86
N ARG A 87 -45.70 29.60 -21.55
CA ARG A 87 -45.29 29.90 -20.18
C ARG A 87 -46.40 30.62 -19.41
N GLU A 88 -47.12 31.52 -20.07
CA GLU A 88 -48.30 32.21 -19.54
C GLU A 88 -49.40 31.19 -19.20
N GLU A 89 -49.72 30.26 -20.11
CA GLU A 89 -50.72 29.22 -19.86
C GLU A 89 -50.36 28.32 -18.67
N ILE A 90 -49.07 27.98 -18.50
CA ILE A 90 -48.59 27.22 -17.34
C ILE A 90 -48.71 28.02 -16.05
N LEU A 91 -48.41 29.33 -16.10
CA LEU A 91 -48.55 30.21 -14.94
C LEU A 91 -50.00 30.39 -14.54
N ASP A 92 -50.92 30.57 -15.49
CA ASP A 92 -52.35 30.68 -15.23
C ASP A 92 -52.91 29.42 -14.59
N LYS A 93 -52.53 28.24 -15.10
CA LYS A 93 -52.90 26.95 -14.48
C LYS A 93 -52.40 26.85 -13.05
N LYS A 94 -51.18 27.31 -12.78
CA LYS A 94 -50.58 27.29 -11.44
C LYS A 94 -51.25 28.30 -10.50
N LEU A 95 -51.63 29.48 -11.01
CA LEU A 95 -52.37 30.47 -10.24
C LEU A 95 -53.75 29.95 -9.84
N LEU A 96 -54.45 29.27 -10.76
CA LEU A 96 -55.73 28.62 -10.46
C LEU A 96 -55.57 27.54 -9.39
N SER A 97 -54.59 26.64 -9.52
CA SER A 97 -54.37 25.60 -8.50
C SER A 97 -53.98 26.18 -7.13
N MET A 98 -53.17 27.25 -7.11
CA MET A 98 -52.82 27.94 -5.87
C MET A 98 -54.03 28.62 -5.23
N GLY A 99 -54.95 29.19 -6.03
CA GLY A 99 -56.20 29.77 -5.53
C GLY A 99 -57.15 28.72 -4.94
N GLU A 100 -57.24 27.54 -5.56
CA GLU A 100 -57.99 26.40 -5.03
C GLU A 100 -57.38 25.90 -3.70
N GLU A 101 -56.06 25.76 -3.64
CA GLU A 101 -55.35 25.40 -2.40
C GLU A 101 -55.57 26.44 -1.30
N GLU A 102 -55.46 27.74 -1.60
CA GLU A 102 -55.68 28.82 -0.64
C GLU A 102 -57.11 28.79 -0.09
N SER A 103 -58.11 28.59 -0.95
CA SER A 103 -59.51 28.43 -0.54
C SER A 103 -59.70 27.21 0.36
N SER A 104 -59.09 26.07 0.00
CA SER A 104 -59.14 24.86 0.82
C SER A 104 -58.47 25.03 2.20
N LEU A 105 -57.37 25.79 2.25
CA LEU A 105 -56.65 26.10 3.49
C LEU A 105 -57.43 27.07 4.37
N LYS A 106 -58.10 28.06 3.78
CA LYS A 106 -59.02 28.96 4.51
C LYS A 106 -60.19 28.18 5.10
N ALA A 107 -60.83 27.31 4.33
CA ALA A 107 -61.90 26.45 4.83
C ALA A 107 -61.43 25.54 5.98
N LYS A 108 -60.27 24.89 5.84
CA LYS A 108 -59.65 24.10 6.92
C LYS A 108 -59.29 24.94 8.14
N SER A 109 -58.83 26.18 7.94
CA SER A 109 -58.51 27.09 9.04
C SER A 109 -59.76 27.53 9.80
N GLU A 110 -60.86 27.79 9.11
CA GLU A 110 -62.16 28.10 9.74
C GLU A 110 -62.72 26.87 10.47
N GLU A 111 -62.61 25.69 9.88
CA GLU A 111 -62.98 24.42 10.53
C GLU A 111 -62.14 24.18 11.79
N LEU A 112 -60.82 24.44 11.72
CA LEU A 112 -59.91 24.35 12.86
C LEU A 112 -60.29 25.35 13.96
N LYS A 113 -60.59 26.60 13.63
CA LYS A 113 -61.06 27.59 14.61
C LYS A 113 -62.35 27.15 15.28
N SER A 114 -63.31 26.63 14.51
CA SER A 114 -64.56 26.09 15.06
C SER A 114 -64.29 24.92 16.01
N LYS A 115 -63.40 23.99 15.63
CA LYS A 115 -62.96 22.88 16.49
C LYS A 115 -62.20 23.36 17.72
N GLU A 116 -61.37 24.40 17.62
CA GLU A 116 -60.67 25.01 18.76
C GLU A 116 -61.66 25.64 19.74
N GLU A 117 -62.67 26.35 19.25
CA GLU A 117 -63.75 26.90 20.09
C GLU A 117 -64.58 25.80 20.76
N GLU A 118 -64.87 24.71 20.05
CA GLU A 118 -65.55 23.54 20.59
C GLU A 118 -64.70 22.84 21.65
N VAL A 119 -63.41 22.62 21.38
CA VAL A 119 -62.45 22.07 22.35
C VAL A 119 -62.32 22.97 23.56
N GLN A 120 -62.32 24.29 23.40
CA GLN A 120 -62.25 25.22 24.52
C GLN A 120 -63.52 25.18 25.38
N LYS A 121 -64.70 25.09 24.76
CA LYS A 121 -65.97 24.86 25.48
C LYS A 121 -65.96 23.54 26.23
N ILE A 122 -65.52 22.45 25.58
CA ILE A 122 -65.38 21.14 26.22
C ILE A 122 -64.39 21.26 27.38
N LYS A 123 -63.26 21.92 27.20
CA LYS A 123 -62.24 22.11 28.25
C LYS A 123 -62.77 22.91 29.43
N GLU A 124 -63.59 23.93 29.21
CA GLU A 124 -64.27 24.68 30.28
C GLU A 124 -65.33 23.84 31.00
N GLN A 125 -66.12 23.05 30.25
CA GLN A 125 -67.09 22.12 30.81
C GLN A 125 -66.41 21.00 31.61
N THR A 126 -65.34 20.41 31.07
CA THR A 126 -64.50 19.40 31.72
C THR A 126 -63.79 19.98 32.92
N LYS A 127 -63.33 21.25 32.89
CA LYS A 127 -62.76 21.93 34.06
C LYS A 127 -63.81 22.11 35.16
N GLY A 128 -65.02 22.56 34.84
CA GLY A 128 -66.12 22.68 35.81
C GLY A 128 -66.65 21.34 36.31
N GLN A 129 -66.56 20.27 35.52
CA GLN A 129 -66.89 18.91 35.92
C GLN A 129 -65.77 18.28 36.75
N LEU A 130 -64.49 18.47 36.41
CA LEU A 130 -63.33 18.02 37.19
C LEU A 130 -63.23 18.75 38.54
N GLU A 131 -63.55 20.06 38.60
CA GLU A 131 -63.67 20.81 39.85
C GLU A 131 -64.80 20.26 40.75
N LYS A 132 -65.83 19.62 40.15
CA LYS A 132 -66.91 18.94 40.90
C LYS A 132 -66.64 17.46 41.21
N LEU A 133 -65.84 16.76 40.40
CA LEU A 133 -65.67 15.30 40.47
C LEU A 133 -64.35 14.84 41.09
N SER A 134 -63.28 15.64 41.06
CA SER A 134 -61.97 15.23 41.57
C SER A 134 -61.47 16.21 42.62
N GLY A 135 -61.54 15.85 43.89
CA GLY A 135 -60.92 16.60 44.99
C GLY A 135 -59.38 16.58 44.99
N LEU A 136 -58.74 16.68 43.82
CA LEU A 136 -57.28 16.74 43.65
C LEU A 136 -56.83 18.16 43.31
N SER A 137 -55.65 18.55 43.83
CA SER A 137 -55.08 19.87 43.56
C SER A 137 -54.41 19.93 42.19
N ARG A 138 -54.27 21.15 41.63
CA ARG A 138 -53.65 21.43 40.33
C ARG A 138 -52.21 20.90 40.21
N GLU A 139 -51.49 20.81 41.32
CA GLU A 139 -50.11 20.31 41.38
C GLU A 139 -50.07 18.79 41.24
N GLN A 140 -51.00 18.07 41.88
CA GLN A 140 -51.10 16.62 41.80
C GLN A 140 -51.46 16.14 40.39
N ALA A 141 -52.37 16.85 39.70
CA ALA A 141 -52.71 16.54 38.31
C ALA A 141 -51.53 16.77 37.33
N ARG A 142 -50.66 17.75 37.64
CA ARG A 142 -49.48 18.04 36.83
C ARG A 142 -48.38 16.99 37.04
N GLU A 143 -48.19 16.52 38.26
CA GLU A 143 -47.21 15.46 38.58
C GLU A 143 -47.59 14.14 37.91
N GLU A 144 -48.87 13.76 37.94
CA GLU A 144 -49.34 12.52 37.32
C GLU A 144 -49.15 12.54 35.80
N LEU A 145 -49.50 13.66 35.14
CA LEU A 145 -49.29 13.85 33.71
C LEU A 145 -47.80 13.79 33.33
N LEU A 146 -46.92 14.40 34.14
CA LEU A 146 -45.47 14.34 33.92
C LEU A 146 -44.91 12.92 34.11
N ARG A 147 -45.49 12.12 35.02
CA ARG A 147 -45.11 10.72 35.21
C ARG A 147 -45.51 9.89 33.99
N GLU A 148 -46.74 10.07 33.51
CA GLU A 148 -47.29 9.36 32.35
C GLU A 148 -46.53 9.68 31.05
N VAL A 149 -46.14 10.93 30.85
CA VAL A 149 -45.28 11.36 29.72
C VAL A 149 -43.87 10.76 29.82
N LYS A 150 -43.29 10.67 31.04
CA LYS A 150 -41.99 10.01 31.24
C LYS A 150 -42.07 8.50 30.97
N GLU A 151 -43.10 7.82 31.43
CA GLU A 151 -43.28 6.38 31.20
C GLU A 151 -43.55 6.06 29.73
N SER A 152 -44.39 6.86 29.06
CA SER A 152 -44.67 6.69 27.62
C SER A 152 -43.47 7.03 26.74
N SER A 153 -42.71 8.09 27.06
CA SER A 153 -41.56 8.49 26.24
C SER A 153 -40.29 7.67 26.52
N SER A 154 -40.22 6.98 27.65
CA SER A 154 -39.09 6.14 28.05
C SER A 154 -38.81 5.01 27.05
N GLN A 155 -39.86 4.34 26.58
CA GLN A 155 -39.73 3.25 25.61
C GLN A 155 -39.26 3.76 24.25
N ASP A 156 -39.80 4.89 23.79
CA ASP A 156 -39.40 5.51 22.52
C ASP A 156 -37.95 6.04 22.55
N LEU A 157 -37.53 6.63 23.69
CA LEU A 157 -36.14 7.04 23.92
C LEU A 157 -35.19 5.84 23.94
N ALA A 158 -35.56 4.75 24.61
CA ALA A 158 -34.75 3.53 24.64
C ALA A 158 -34.61 2.90 23.25
N ALA A 159 -35.71 2.82 22.48
CA ALA A 159 -35.69 2.32 21.11
C ALA A 159 -34.85 3.22 20.18
N THR A 160 -34.96 4.54 20.34
CA THR A 160 -34.16 5.51 19.57
C THR A 160 -32.67 5.40 19.90
N LEU A 161 -32.32 5.26 21.19
CA LEU A 161 -30.94 5.06 21.63
C LEU A 161 -30.36 3.76 21.06
N GLN A 162 -31.10 2.66 21.12
CA GLN A 162 -30.66 1.39 20.52
C GLN A 162 -30.46 1.50 19.01
N LYS A 163 -31.36 2.21 18.31
CA LYS A 163 -31.22 2.46 16.87
C LYS A 163 -29.96 3.27 16.56
N ILE A 164 -29.72 4.36 17.30
CA ILE A 164 -28.52 5.19 17.15
C ILE A 164 -27.24 4.38 17.43
N ASP A 165 -27.24 3.55 18.48
CA ASP A 165 -26.08 2.71 18.81
C ASP A 165 -25.80 1.67 17.73
N LYS A 166 -26.84 1.07 17.16
CA LYS A 166 -26.72 0.13 16.04
C LYS A 166 -26.19 0.82 14.78
N GLU A 167 -26.76 1.97 14.41
CA GLU A 167 -26.29 2.75 13.25
C GLU A 167 -24.82 3.20 13.44
N ARG A 168 -24.43 3.57 14.65
CA ARG A 168 -23.02 3.87 14.97
C ARG A 168 -22.13 2.65 14.84
N HIS A 169 -22.55 1.48 15.34
CA HIS A 169 -21.79 0.24 15.20
C HIS A 169 -21.58 -0.10 13.72
N GLU A 170 -22.63 -0.04 12.90
CA GLU A 170 -22.54 -0.30 11.46
C GLU A 170 -21.60 0.69 10.76
N GLN A 171 -21.63 1.97 11.14
CA GLN A 171 -20.70 2.98 10.61
C GLN A 171 -19.24 2.74 11.03
N ILE A 172 -19.01 2.35 12.29
CA ILE A 172 -17.67 2.02 12.81
C ILE A 172 -17.12 0.79 12.09
N GLU A 173 -17.93 -0.26 11.94
CA GLU A 173 -17.54 -1.50 11.26
C GLU A 173 -17.18 -1.23 9.79
N LYS A 174 -17.99 -0.42 9.10
CA LYS A 174 -17.69 0.00 7.73
C LYS A 174 -16.37 0.75 7.64
N LYS A 175 -16.15 1.73 8.54
CA LYS A 175 -14.91 2.51 8.56
C LYS A 175 -13.69 1.66 8.91
N ALA A 176 -13.81 0.73 9.86
CA ALA A 176 -12.74 -0.21 10.20
C ALA A 176 -12.35 -1.09 9.00
N SER A 177 -13.35 -1.61 8.27
CA SER A 177 -13.14 -2.38 7.05
C SER A 177 -12.43 -1.56 5.95
N GLU A 178 -12.80 -0.29 5.80
CA GLU A 178 -12.12 0.65 4.88
C GLU A 178 -10.64 0.86 5.26
N VAL A 179 -10.33 1.15 6.54
CA VAL A 179 -8.95 1.32 7.01
C VAL A 179 -8.09 0.09 6.74
N ILE A 180 -8.61 -1.10 7.09
CA ILE A 180 -7.92 -2.38 6.88
C ILE A 180 -7.69 -2.63 5.39
N THR A 181 -8.71 -2.38 4.56
CA THR A 181 -8.62 -2.59 3.10
C THR A 181 -7.57 -1.68 2.46
N ILE A 182 -7.50 -0.41 2.87
CA ILE A 182 -6.50 0.55 2.38
C ILE A 182 -5.09 0.10 2.79
N ALA A 183 -4.91 -0.33 4.05
CA ALA A 183 -3.62 -0.82 4.54
C ALA A 183 -3.16 -2.07 3.76
N LEU A 184 -4.06 -3.01 3.51
CA LEU A 184 -3.78 -4.24 2.75
C LEU A 184 -3.46 -3.97 1.28
N GLN A 185 -4.25 -3.13 0.60
CA GLN A 185 -4.02 -2.80 -0.81
C GLN A 185 -2.65 -2.15 -1.04
N ARG A 186 -2.19 -1.32 -0.09
CA ARG A 186 -0.90 -0.64 -0.18
C ARG A 186 0.29 -1.54 0.09
N PHE A 187 0.10 -2.66 0.81
CA PHE A 187 1.19 -3.56 1.22
C PHE A 187 1.22 -4.90 0.48
N ALA A 188 0.73 -5.00 -0.76
CA ALA A 188 0.74 -6.26 -1.50
C ALA A 188 2.17 -6.68 -1.95
N ARG A 189 3.00 -7.20 -1.04
CA ARG A 189 4.25 -7.94 -1.34
C ARG A 189 4.01 -9.44 -1.16
N SER A 190 4.51 -10.26 -2.08
CA SER A 190 4.53 -11.72 -1.95
C SER A 190 5.66 -12.16 -1.02
N GLN A 191 5.35 -12.87 0.05
CA GLN A 191 6.35 -13.51 0.89
C GLN A 191 6.54 -14.97 0.44
N VAL A 192 7.79 -15.36 0.23
CA VAL A 192 8.16 -16.74 -0.09
C VAL A 192 8.45 -17.44 1.24
N ALA A 193 7.81 -18.58 1.47
CA ALA A 193 8.13 -19.43 2.62
C ALA A 193 9.57 -19.95 2.45
N GLU A 194 10.41 -19.75 3.46
CA GLU A 194 11.77 -20.30 3.45
C GLU A 194 11.73 -21.78 3.86
N PHE A 195 12.28 -22.65 3.01
CA PHE A 195 12.35 -24.09 3.26
C PHE A 195 13.47 -24.42 4.26
N THR A 196 13.38 -25.59 4.92
CA THR A 196 14.39 -26.11 5.88
C THR A 196 15.69 -26.59 5.21
N THR A 197 15.73 -26.58 3.88
CA THR A 197 16.88 -26.99 3.09
C THR A 197 17.38 -25.83 2.24
N THR A 198 18.70 -25.75 2.08
CA THR A 198 19.36 -24.81 1.18
C THR A 198 20.13 -25.61 0.13
N ILE A 199 19.81 -25.42 -1.15
CA ILE A 199 20.50 -26.11 -2.24
C ILE A 199 21.74 -25.29 -2.61
N PHE A 200 22.91 -25.91 -2.50
CA PHE A 200 24.17 -25.32 -2.94
C PHE A 200 24.58 -25.93 -4.28
N HIS A 201 24.66 -25.09 -5.32
CA HIS A 201 25.08 -25.51 -6.65
C HIS A 201 26.61 -25.54 -6.77
N LEU A 202 27.14 -26.60 -7.36
CA LEU A 202 28.56 -26.79 -7.63
C LEU A 202 28.85 -26.59 -9.12
N ASN A 203 30.06 -26.14 -9.44
CA ASN A 203 30.49 -25.93 -10.82
C ASN A 203 31.13 -27.19 -11.45
N ASP A 204 31.49 -28.19 -10.64
CA ASP A 204 32.19 -29.41 -11.06
C ASP A 204 32.05 -30.53 -10.01
N GLU A 205 31.95 -31.79 -10.46
CA GLU A 205 31.98 -32.98 -9.60
C GLU A 205 33.32 -33.17 -8.88
N GLU A 206 34.44 -32.69 -9.43
CA GLU A 206 35.75 -32.80 -8.76
C GLU A 206 35.74 -32.06 -7.40
N ILE A 207 35.00 -30.95 -7.34
CA ILE A 207 34.81 -30.16 -6.11
C ILE A 207 33.90 -30.94 -5.14
N LYS A 208 32.84 -31.60 -5.63
CA LYS A 208 31.98 -32.48 -4.82
C LYS A 208 32.81 -33.56 -4.12
N GLY A 209 33.73 -34.21 -4.84
CA GLY A 209 34.65 -35.21 -4.29
C GLY A 209 35.60 -34.66 -3.22
N LYS A 210 36.13 -33.43 -3.40
CA LYS A 210 36.98 -32.77 -2.40
C LYS A 210 36.20 -32.37 -1.14
N ILE A 211 34.94 -31.96 -1.27
CA ILE A 211 34.03 -31.64 -0.15
C ILE A 211 33.74 -32.87 0.70
N ILE A 212 33.51 -34.03 0.07
CA ILE A 212 33.33 -35.31 0.77
C ILE A 212 34.64 -35.70 1.49
N GLY A 213 35.75 -35.68 0.76
CA GLY A 213 37.04 -36.15 1.23
C GLY A 213 37.13 -37.67 1.35
N ARG A 214 38.34 -38.21 1.58
CA ARG A 214 38.54 -39.65 1.76
C ARG A 214 37.72 -40.13 2.98
N GLU A 215 36.88 -41.14 2.78
CA GLU A 215 35.98 -41.72 3.78
C GLU A 215 34.97 -40.72 4.42
N GLY A 216 34.66 -39.62 3.73
CA GLY A 216 33.75 -38.60 4.28
C GLY A 216 34.38 -37.75 5.41
N ARG A 217 35.71 -37.74 5.54
CA ARG A 217 36.40 -37.00 6.61
C ARG A 217 36.12 -35.49 6.57
N ASN A 218 36.10 -34.90 5.37
CA ASN A 218 35.91 -33.47 5.21
C ASN A 218 34.47 -33.06 5.51
N ILE A 219 33.50 -33.80 4.98
CA ILE A 219 32.09 -33.51 5.22
C ILE A 219 31.72 -33.68 6.69
N ARG A 220 32.21 -34.71 7.37
CA ARG A 220 32.02 -34.88 8.83
C ARG A 220 32.64 -33.73 9.64
N THR A 221 33.75 -33.16 9.17
CA THR A 221 34.37 -32.01 9.82
C THR A 221 33.53 -30.75 9.60
N LEU A 222 33.01 -30.54 8.39
CA LEU A 222 32.06 -29.47 8.08
C LEU A 222 30.79 -29.59 8.95
N GLU A 223 30.13 -30.75 8.96
CA GLU A 223 28.95 -31.01 9.79
C GLU A 223 29.20 -30.72 11.27
N ARG A 224 30.36 -31.12 11.79
CA ARG A 224 30.75 -30.87 13.18
C ARG A 224 31.00 -29.39 13.47
N ALA A 225 31.68 -28.69 12.56
CA ALA A 225 32.05 -27.30 12.74
C ALA A 225 30.85 -26.36 12.61
N THR A 226 29.88 -26.68 11.75
CA THR A 226 28.70 -25.85 11.47
C THR A 226 27.43 -26.32 12.17
N GLY A 227 27.37 -27.58 12.63
CA GLY A 227 26.18 -28.17 13.25
C GLY A 227 25.02 -28.36 12.28
N VAL A 228 25.31 -28.66 11.01
CA VAL A 228 24.31 -28.93 9.95
C VAL A 228 24.54 -30.31 9.35
N GLU A 229 23.56 -30.83 8.63
CA GLU A 229 23.66 -32.08 7.86
C GLU A 229 23.81 -31.75 6.36
N PHE A 230 24.80 -32.34 5.71
CA PHE A 230 24.98 -32.18 4.26
C PHE A 230 24.48 -33.44 3.56
N VAL A 231 23.33 -33.33 2.90
CA VAL A 231 22.75 -34.42 2.12
C VAL A 231 23.35 -34.38 0.72
N ILE A 232 24.08 -35.43 0.38
CA ILE A 232 24.63 -35.64 -0.94
C ILE A 232 23.74 -36.64 -1.65
N ASP A 233 23.03 -36.17 -2.67
CA ASP A 233 22.18 -37.01 -3.50
C ASP A 233 22.90 -37.42 -4.79
N GLU A 234 22.27 -38.35 -5.53
CA GLU A 234 22.68 -38.78 -6.87
C GLU A 234 22.57 -37.64 -7.91
N THR A 235 21.91 -36.54 -7.55
CA THR A 235 21.82 -35.35 -8.40
C THR A 235 23.24 -34.78 -8.62
N PRO A 236 23.70 -34.67 -9.88
CA PRO A 236 24.96 -34.03 -10.21
C PRO A 236 24.93 -32.55 -9.82
N ASP A 237 26.08 -31.98 -9.51
CA ASP A 237 26.28 -30.52 -9.34
C ASP A 237 25.52 -29.84 -8.19
N SER A 238 25.08 -30.58 -7.16
CA SER A 238 24.49 -29.96 -5.96
C SER A 238 24.77 -30.70 -4.66
N ILE A 239 24.76 -29.93 -3.57
CA ILE A 239 24.77 -30.42 -2.19
C ILE A 239 23.62 -29.74 -1.45
N VAL A 240 22.82 -30.52 -0.72
CA VAL A 240 21.71 -30.00 0.06
C VAL A 240 22.17 -29.80 1.50
N ILE A 241 22.10 -28.55 1.98
CA ILE A 241 22.39 -28.18 3.37
C ILE A 241 21.08 -28.24 4.16
N SER A 242 21.00 -29.16 5.10
CA SER A 242 19.83 -29.39 5.95
C SER A 242 20.14 -28.96 7.38
N SER A 243 19.39 -27.99 7.89
CA SER A 243 19.36 -27.65 9.31
C SER A 243 18.13 -26.81 9.62
N PHE A 244 17.58 -26.98 10.82
CA PHE A 244 16.44 -26.21 11.31
C PHE A 244 16.81 -24.77 11.68
N ASP A 245 18.10 -24.49 11.86
CA ASP A 245 18.61 -23.17 12.17
C ASP A 245 19.11 -22.49 10.89
N PRO A 246 18.41 -21.46 10.38
CA PRO A 246 18.82 -20.73 9.18
C PRO A 246 20.20 -20.08 9.33
N PHE A 247 20.59 -19.65 10.53
CA PHE A 247 21.90 -19.07 10.76
C PHE A 247 23.01 -20.11 10.56
N ARG A 248 22.85 -21.32 11.11
CA ARG A 248 23.79 -22.42 10.88
C ARG A 248 23.88 -22.82 9.41
N ARG A 249 22.74 -22.83 8.69
CA ARG A 249 22.71 -23.09 7.24
C ARG A 249 23.49 -22.04 6.45
N GLU A 250 23.33 -20.76 6.79
CA GLU A 250 24.02 -19.69 6.10
C GLU A 250 25.53 -19.70 6.41
N VAL A 251 25.93 -19.98 7.66
CA VAL A 251 27.33 -20.19 8.04
C VAL A 251 27.94 -21.33 7.20
N ALA A 252 27.24 -22.45 7.08
CA ALA A 252 27.67 -23.59 6.28
C ALA A 252 27.79 -23.26 4.78
N ARG A 253 26.80 -22.53 4.23
CA ARG A 253 26.80 -22.07 2.84
C ARG A 253 27.99 -21.17 2.54
N LEU A 254 28.24 -20.17 3.38
CA LEU A 254 29.33 -19.22 3.21
C LEU A 254 30.71 -19.87 3.43
N ALA A 255 30.82 -20.77 4.40
CA ALA A 255 32.04 -21.53 4.64
C ALA A 255 32.39 -22.41 3.43
N LEU A 256 31.41 -23.09 2.83
CA LEU A 256 31.60 -23.86 1.59
C LEU A 256 32.06 -22.96 0.44
N GLU A 257 31.43 -21.82 0.25
CA GLU A 257 31.79 -20.87 -0.81
C GLU A 257 33.26 -20.40 -0.66
N LYS A 258 33.69 -20.11 0.56
CA LYS A 258 35.08 -19.72 0.87
C LYS A 258 36.06 -20.88 0.66
N LEU A 259 35.70 -22.10 1.05
CA LEU A 259 36.53 -23.29 0.85
C LEU A 259 36.72 -23.64 -0.62
N ILE A 260 35.69 -23.45 -1.44
CA ILE A 260 35.77 -23.64 -2.90
C ILE A 260 36.70 -22.60 -3.53
N LYS A 261 36.57 -21.32 -3.12
CA LYS A 261 37.46 -20.24 -3.57
C LYS A 261 38.93 -20.48 -3.18
N ASP A 262 39.17 -21.04 -1.99
CA ASP A 262 40.52 -21.37 -1.50
C ASP A 262 41.10 -22.64 -2.14
N GLY A 263 40.26 -23.54 -2.66
CA GLY A 263 40.65 -24.78 -3.34
C GLY A 263 41.23 -25.88 -2.45
N ARG A 264 41.48 -25.62 -1.17
CA ARG A 264 42.03 -26.57 -0.18
C ARG A 264 40.98 -26.94 0.86
N ILE A 265 40.39 -28.12 0.69
CA ILE A 265 39.38 -28.64 1.63
C ILE A 265 40.04 -29.67 2.54
N GLN A 266 40.50 -29.22 3.71
CA GLN A 266 41.12 -30.03 4.76
C GLN A 266 40.55 -29.65 6.13
N PRO A 267 40.54 -30.55 7.13
CA PRO A 267 39.91 -30.30 8.43
C PRO A 267 40.31 -28.97 9.11
N ALA A 268 41.59 -28.65 9.15
CA ALA A 268 42.07 -27.41 9.76
C ALA A 268 41.57 -26.16 9.01
N LYS A 269 41.52 -26.23 7.67
CA LYS A 269 41.05 -25.12 6.84
C LYS A 269 39.54 -24.96 6.90
N ILE A 270 38.81 -26.06 7.03
CA ILE A 270 37.36 -26.07 7.27
C ILE A 270 37.03 -25.27 8.53
N GLU A 271 37.70 -25.56 9.65
CA GLU A 271 37.45 -24.86 10.91
C GLU A 271 37.79 -23.38 10.83
N GLU A 272 38.92 -23.04 10.21
CA GLU A 272 39.32 -21.65 9.95
C GLU A 272 38.25 -20.90 9.12
N LYS A 273 37.78 -21.50 8.02
CA LYS A 273 36.79 -20.88 7.13
C LYS A 273 35.39 -20.81 7.73
N VAL A 274 35.02 -21.75 8.58
CA VAL A 274 33.76 -21.67 9.36
C VAL A 274 33.81 -20.52 10.35
N GLU A 275 34.92 -20.32 11.05
CA GLU A 275 35.06 -19.20 11.98
C GLU A 275 35.08 -17.84 11.25
N GLU A 276 35.79 -17.77 10.11
CA GLU A 276 35.77 -16.59 9.24
C GLU A 276 34.34 -16.28 8.73
N ALA A 277 33.58 -17.31 8.33
CA ALA A 277 32.19 -17.16 7.89
C ALA A 277 31.27 -16.66 9.04
N LYS A 278 31.46 -17.14 10.27
CA LYS A 278 30.70 -16.65 11.44
C LYS A 278 30.98 -15.17 11.71
N GLN A 279 32.24 -14.75 11.65
CA GLN A 279 32.62 -13.34 11.87
C GLN A 279 32.05 -12.42 10.78
N GLU A 280 32.08 -12.87 9.52
CA GLU A 280 31.51 -12.12 8.39
C GLU A 280 29.99 -12.00 8.51
N LEU A 281 29.29 -13.10 8.84
CA LEU A 281 27.84 -13.07 9.04
C LEU A 281 27.44 -12.18 10.21
N ASN A 282 28.21 -12.15 11.29
CA ASN A 282 27.95 -11.23 12.41
C ASN A 282 28.05 -9.75 12.00
N LYS A 283 28.95 -9.39 11.07
CA LYS A 283 29.00 -8.03 10.50
C LYS A 283 27.78 -7.77 9.63
N ARG A 284 27.46 -8.72 8.74
CA ARG A 284 26.31 -8.64 7.84
C ARG A 284 24.96 -8.53 8.59
N ILE A 285 24.84 -9.18 9.75
CA ILE A 285 23.67 -9.04 10.64
C ILE A 285 23.43 -7.56 10.99
N VAL A 286 24.47 -6.82 11.35
CA VAL A 286 24.33 -5.41 11.71
C VAL A 286 23.86 -4.60 10.50
N GLU A 287 24.47 -4.81 9.34
CA GLU A 287 24.07 -4.15 8.09
C GLU A 287 22.61 -4.44 7.71
N ILE A 288 22.15 -5.69 7.88
CA ILE A 288 20.75 -6.08 7.64
C ILE A 288 19.81 -5.36 8.61
N GLY A 289 20.18 -5.29 9.89
CA GLY A 289 19.40 -4.57 10.90
C GLY A 289 19.30 -3.07 10.60
N GLU A 290 20.41 -2.45 10.18
CA GLU A 290 20.44 -1.04 9.77
C GLU A 290 19.57 -0.79 8.54
N ALA A 291 19.64 -1.67 7.54
CA ALA A 291 18.82 -1.60 6.34
C ALA A 291 17.32 -1.73 6.67
N ALA A 292 16.93 -2.66 7.55
CA ALA A 292 15.55 -2.83 7.99
C ALA A 292 15.02 -1.59 8.72
N SER A 293 15.82 -1.04 9.64
CA SER A 293 15.48 0.19 10.36
C SER A 293 15.30 1.36 9.39
N MET A 294 16.18 1.47 8.39
CA MET A 294 16.13 2.50 7.35
C MET A 294 14.92 2.35 6.42
N GLU A 295 14.55 1.12 6.00
CA GLU A 295 13.38 0.85 5.15
C GLU A 295 12.08 1.31 5.82
N VAL A 296 11.97 1.09 7.13
CA VAL A 296 10.78 1.45 7.92
C VAL A 296 10.81 2.93 8.36
N GLY A 297 11.96 3.59 8.27
CA GLY A 297 12.17 4.99 8.62
C GLY A 297 12.34 5.25 10.11
N ILE A 298 12.98 4.32 10.83
CA ILE A 298 13.36 4.44 12.24
C ILE A 298 14.89 4.57 12.30
N TYR A 299 15.41 5.58 13.00
CA TYR A 299 16.85 5.90 13.01
C TYR A 299 17.47 5.98 14.42
N ASP A 300 16.67 5.89 15.47
CA ASP A 300 17.07 6.14 16.85
C ASP A 300 17.16 4.85 17.70
N LEU A 301 17.23 3.68 17.06
CA LEU A 301 17.41 2.42 17.77
C LEU A 301 18.86 2.27 18.25
N PRO A 302 19.07 1.78 19.50
CA PRO A 302 20.41 1.42 19.98
C PRO A 302 21.07 0.36 19.10
N LYS A 303 22.40 0.39 19.01
CA LYS A 303 23.19 -0.53 18.18
C LYS A 303 22.92 -2.00 18.52
N GLU A 304 22.71 -2.30 19.80
CA GLU A 304 22.41 -3.64 20.28
C GLU A 304 21.03 -4.12 19.82
N ILE A 305 20.05 -3.21 19.73
CA ILE A 305 18.72 -3.51 19.18
C ILE A 305 18.82 -3.74 17.67
N ILE A 306 19.59 -2.92 16.95
CA ILE A 306 19.84 -3.09 15.51
C ILE A 306 20.48 -4.47 15.23
N GLN A 307 21.45 -4.89 16.06
CA GLN A 307 22.07 -6.20 15.92
C GLN A 307 21.06 -7.35 16.14
N LEU A 308 20.18 -7.24 17.15
CA LEU A 308 19.13 -8.22 17.40
C LEU A 308 18.09 -8.24 16.27
N LEU A 309 17.73 -7.07 15.74
CA LEU A 309 16.81 -6.93 14.61
C LEU A 309 17.37 -7.64 13.38
N GLY A 310 18.66 -7.44 13.08
CA GLY A 310 19.34 -8.15 11.99
C GLY A 310 19.38 -9.67 12.17
N ARG A 311 19.47 -10.17 13.41
CA ARG A 311 19.42 -11.61 13.69
C ARG A 311 18.05 -12.22 13.34
N LEU A 312 16.97 -11.46 13.40
CA LEU A 312 15.63 -11.94 12.99
C LEU A 312 15.58 -12.33 11.51
N HIS A 313 16.52 -11.85 10.67
CA HIS A 313 16.64 -12.28 9.28
C HIS A 313 16.97 -13.77 9.15
N PHE A 314 17.65 -14.34 10.13
CA PHE A 314 18.00 -15.76 10.18
C PHE A 314 17.05 -16.54 11.10
N ARG A 315 15.90 -15.97 11.45
CA ARG A 315 14.84 -16.63 12.22
C ARG A 315 13.60 -16.79 11.35
N THR A 316 12.97 -17.95 11.49
CA THR A 316 11.69 -18.23 10.86
C THR A 316 10.66 -18.59 11.94
N SER A 317 9.45 -18.07 11.81
CA SER A 317 8.30 -18.39 12.66
C SER A 317 7.10 -18.60 11.74
N TYR A 318 6.34 -19.67 11.97
CA TYR A 318 5.24 -20.11 11.09
C TYR A 318 5.60 -20.32 9.59
N GLY A 319 6.89 -20.43 9.25
CA GLY A 319 7.36 -20.55 7.86
C GLY A 319 7.62 -19.21 7.16
N GLN A 320 7.51 -18.10 7.89
CA GLN A 320 7.85 -16.75 7.45
C GLN A 320 9.17 -16.29 8.08
N ASN A 321 9.93 -15.48 7.34
CA ASN A 321 11.10 -14.79 7.85
C ASN A 321 10.68 -13.72 8.87
N VAL A 322 11.17 -13.79 10.11
CA VAL A 322 10.69 -12.95 11.22
C VAL A 322 11.02 -11.48 11.01
N LEU A 323 12.20 -11.16 10.46
CA LEU A 323 12.55 -9.76 10.15
C LEU A 323 11.63 -9.19 9.09
N MET A 324 11.38 -9.95 8.02
CA MET A 324 10.51 -9.50 6.93
C MET A 324 9.07 -9.30 7.41
N HIS A 325 8.57 -10.19 8.27
CA HIS A 325 7.29 -10.04 8.94
C HIS A 325 7.25 -8.78 9.82
N SER A 326 8.31 -8.52 10.60
CA SER A 326 8.39 -7.32 11.45
C SER A 326 8.42 -6.01 10.63
N ILE A 327 9.13 -5.99 9.49
CA ILE A 327 9.13 -4.87 8.54
C ILE A 327 7.72 -4.64 7.96
N GLU A 328 7.06 -5.71 7.53
CA GLU A 328 5.68 -5.66 7.04
C GLU A 328 4.72 -5.08 8.09
N MET A 329 4.77 -5.64 9.31
CA MET A 329 3.95 -5.17 10.40
C MET A 329 4.19 -3.69 10.68
N ALA A 330 5.43 -3.23 10.65
CA ALA A 330 5.74 -1.83 10.90
C ALA A 330 5.14 -0.89 9.83
N HIS A 331 5.08 -1.30 8.57
CA HIS A 331 4.38 -0.56 7.52
C HIS A 331 2.85 -0.57 7.72
N ILE A 332 2.26 -1.73 8.00
CA ILE A 332 0.81 -1.87 8.24
C ILE A 332 0.39 -1.05 9.46
N ALA A 333 1.08 -1.22 10.58
CA ALA A 333 0.82 -0.49 11.83
C ALA A 333 0.95 1.02 11.63
N SER A 334 1.95 1.48 10.88
CA SER A 334 2.10 2.91 10.56
C SER A 334 0.93 3.46 9.73
N MET A 335 0.38 2.68 8.80
CA MET A 335 -0.77 3.11 7.99
C MET A 335 -2.06 3.15 8.80
N ILE A 336 -2.31 2.11 9.61
CA ILE A 336 -3.48 2.05 10.49
C ILE A 336 -3.42 3.18 11.52
N ALA A 337 -2.28 3.38 12.18
CA ALA A 337 -2.12 4.45 13.15
C ALA A 337 -2.34 5.84 12.54
N ALA A 338 -1.86 6.07 11.31
CA ALA A 338 -2.06 7.34 10.61
C ALA A 338 -3.55 7.61 10.31
N GLU A 339 -4.28 6.59 9.85
CA GLU A 339 -5.71 6.71 9.53
C GLU A 339 -6.57 6.90 10.78
N LEU A 340 -6.15 6.32 11.92
CA LEU A 340 -6.83 6.46 13.21
C LEU A 340 -6.41 7.71 14.00
N GLY A 341 -5.41 8.47 13.54
CA GLY A 341 -4.89 9.65 14.24
C GLY A 341 -4.08 9.33 15.51
N LEU A 342 -3.48 8.14 15.58
CA LEU A 342 -2.66 7.65 16.70
C LEU A 342 -1.17 7.98 16.50
N ASN A 343 -0.33 7.67 17.50
CA ASN A 343 1.11 7.88 17.39
C ASN A 343 1.75 6.86 16.43
N THR A 344 1.96 7.30 15.19
CA THR A 344 2.55 6.47 14.12
C THR A 344 3.95 5.94 14.46
N GLU A 345 4.77 6.72 15.17
CA GLU A 345 6.13 6.34 15.53
C GLU A 345 6.15 5.22 16.58
N VAL A 346 5.30 5.33 17.61
CA VAL A 346 5.15 4.29 18.64
C VAL A 346 4.58 3.01 18.05
N ALA A 347 3.52 3.09 17.26
CA ALA A 347 2.92 1.91 16.62
C ALA A 347 3.91 1.21 15.68
N LYS A 348 4.65 1.97 14.88
CA LYS A 348 5.66 1.45 13.96
C LYS A 348 6.85 0.79 14.68
N LYS A 349 7.39 1.42 15.73
CA LYS A 349 8.48 0.84 16.55
C LYS A 349 8.01 -0.39 17.32
N GLY A 350 6.80 -0.33 17.90
CA GLY A 350 6.18 -1.45 18.59
C GLY A 350 6.01 -2.66 17.66
N ALA A 351 5.52 -2.42 16.44
CA ALA A 351 5.38 -3.45 15.42
C ALA A 351 6.73 -4.01 14.92
N LEU A 352 7.75 -3.16 14.70
CA LEU A 352 9.07 -3.63 14.26
C LEU A 352 9.77 -4.50 15.33
N LEU A 353 9.52 -4.23 16.61
CA LEU A 353 10.22 -4.85 17.73
C LEU A 353 9.41 -5.93 18.46
N HIS A 354 8.18 -6.22 18.03
CA HIS A 354 7.27 -7.13 18.74
C HIS A 354 7.88 -8.52 18.99
N ASP A 355 8.61 -9.02 18.00
CA ASP A 355 9.24 -10.35 18.01
C ASP A 355 10.75 -10.31 18.31
N ILE A 356 11.29 -9.19 18.80
CA ILE A 356 12.73 -9.03 19.05
C ILE A 356 13.29 -10.08 20.03
N GLY A 357 12.45 -10.64 20.90
CA GLY A 357 12.83 -11.72 21.79
C GLY A 357 13.20 -13.03 21.07
N LYS A 358 12.68 -13.27 19.86
CA LYS A 358 13.05 -14.45 19.03
C LYS A 358 14.51 -14.40 18.53
N ALA A 359 15.16 -13.23 18.63
CA ALA A 359 16.59 -13.07 18.32
C ALA A 359 17.51 -13.64 19.41
N ILE A 360 16.99 -13.90 20.62
CA ILE A 360 17.75 -14.56 21.69
C ILE A 360 17.66 -16.07 21.51
N ASP A 361 18.78 -16.75 21.76
CA ASP A 361 18.83 -18.21 21.75
C ASP A 361 17.98 -18.82 22.88
N HIS A 362 17.55 -20.06 22.68
CA HIS A 362 16.59 -20.69 23.57
C HIS A 362 17.16 -20.97 24.98
N GLU A 363 18.45 -20.77 25.22
CA GLU A 363 19.12 -20.99 26.52
C GLU A 363 18.61 -20.07 27.64
N VAL A 364 17.96 -18.96 27.29
CA VAL A 364 17.41 -18.02 28.28
C VAL A 364 15.94 -18.37 28.55
N GLU A 365 15.60 -18.64 29.81
CA GLU A 365 14.23 -18.89 30.24
C GLU A 365 13.34 -17.64 30.08
N GLY A 366 12.17 -17.82 29.46
CA GLY A 366 11.13 -16.81 29.28
C GLY A 366 10.41 -16.93 27.93
N THR A 367 9.23 -16.33 27.81
CA THR A 367 8.58 -16.18 26.49
C THR A 367 9.32 -15.13 25.66
N HIS A 368 9.19 -15.16 24.32
CA HIS A 368 9.83 -14.14 23.47
C HIS A 368 9.29 -12.73 23.78
N VAL A 369 8.05 -12.62 24.25
CA VAL A 369 7.47 -11.36 24.74
C VAL A 369 8.21 -10.88 25.98
N GLU A 370 8.41 -11.73 26.99
CA GLU A 370 9.12 -11.38 28.22
C GLU A 370 10.58 -11.02 27.97
N LEU A 371 11.25 -11.81 27.12
CA LEU A 371 12.62 -11.55 26.70
C LEU A 371 12.71 -10.23 25.94
N GLY A 372 11.78 -9.97 25.01
CA GLY A 372 11.68 -8.72 24.28
C GLY A 372 11.54 -7.52 25.22
N ARG A 373 10.61 -7.57 26.17
CA ARG A 373 10.44 -6.51 27.19
C ARG A 373 11.72 -6.26 27.98
N LYS A 374 12.38 -7.31 28.48
CA LYS A 374 13.63 -7.20 29.25
C LYS A 374 14.74 -6.56 28.42
N ILE A 375 14.91 -6.96 27.16
CA ILE A 375 15.88 -6.38 26.22
C ILE A 375 15.60 -4.88 26.02
N LEU A 376 14.36 -4.54 25.68
CA LEU A 376 13.99 -3.17 25.34
C LEU A 376 14.17 -2.24 26.56
N LYS A 377 13.83 -2.71 27.77
CA LYS A 377 14.11 -1.97 29.01
C LYS A 377 15.60 -1.82 29.27
N LYS A 378 16.39 -2.88 29.08
CA LYS A 378 17.85 -2.85 29.28
C LYS A 378 18.54 -1.81 28.39
N TYR A 379 18.06 -1.63 27.16
CA TYR A 379 18.63 -0.69 26.20
C TYR A 379 17.88 0.65 26.12
N ASN A 380 17.08 0.98 27.14
CA ASN A 380 16.38 2.27 27.27
C ASN A 380 15.45 2.63 26.10
N VAL A 381 14.79 1.65 25.49
CA VAL A 381 13.69 1.92 24.55
C VAL A 381 12.49 2.45 25.34
N SER A 382 11.78 3.44 24.79
CA SER A 382 10.68 4.13 25.49
C SER A 382 9.58 3.17 25.95
N GLU A 383 9.05 3.37 27.16
CA GLU A 383 8.01 2.50 27.73
C GLU A 383 6.77 2.40 26.82
N ALA A 384 6.37 3.48 26.15
CA ALA A 384 5.25 3.48 25.20
C ALA A 384 5.40 2.44 24.07
N VAL A 385 6.62 2.22 23.58
CA VAL A 385 6.93 1.20 22.55
C VAL A 385 6.86 -0.21 23.14
N ILE A 386 7.32 -0.37 24.39
CA ILE A 386 7.26 -1.64 25.12
C ILE A 386 5.81 -2.03 25.43
N GLU A 387 4.99 -1.07 25.82
CA GLU A 387 3.56 -1.24 26.04
C GLU A 387 2.80 -1.54 24.75
N ALA A 388 3.15 -0.87 23.64
CA ALA A 388 2.57 -1.16 22.34
C ALA A 388 2.91 -2.59 21.86
N MET A 389 4.12 -3.09 22.14
CA MET A 389 4.49 -4.42 21.71
C MET A 389 3.97 -5.54 22.62
N GLN A 390 3.93 -5.39 23.94
CA GLN A 390 3.75 -6.54 24.87
C GLN A 390 2.40 -7.26 24.79
N SER A 391 1.37 -6.66 24.20
CA SER A 391 0.02 -7.21 24.17
C SER A 391 -0.28 -8.06 22.92
N HIS A 392 0.66 -8.21 21.98
CA HIS A 392 0.39 -8.89 20.69
C HIS A 392 0.00 -10.38 20.82
N HIS A 393 0.39 -11.05 21.89
CA HIS A 393 -0.04 -12.41 22.22
C HIS A 393 -1.10 -12.49 23.33
N GLU A 394 -1.68 -11.35 23.72
CA GLU A 394 -2.65 -11.25 24.84
C GLU A 394 -2.12 -11.72 26.21
N ASP A 395 -0.81 -11.99 26.32
CA ASP A 395 -0.10 -12.26 27.58
C ASP A 395 -0.20 -11.07 28.57
N TYR A 396 -0.40 -9.86 28.04
CA TYR A 396 -0.55 -8.62 28.78
C TYR A 396 -1.79 -7.86 28.30
N PRO A 397 -2.53 -7.18 29.20
CA PRO A 397 -3.66 -6.34 28.82
C PRO A 397 -3.18 -5.21 27.90
N TYR A 398 -4.06 -4.80 26.97
CA TYR A 398 -3.80 -3.68 26.07
C TYR A 398 -3.64 -2.38 26.87
N ALA A 399 -2.42 -1.85 26.91
CA ALA A 399 -2.07 -0.66 27.67
C ALA A 399 -2.27 0.66 26.90
N SER A 400 -2.34 0.60 25.56
CA SER A 400 -2.46 1.77 24.69
C SER A 400 -3.27 1.47 23.42
N SER A 401 -3.74 2.52 22.75
CA SER A 401 -4.39 2.39 21.43
C SER A 401 -3.42 1.82 20.38
N GLU A 402 -2.14 2.16 20.48
CA GLU A 402 -1.08 1.61 19.63
C GLU A 402 -0.91 0.10 19.82
N ALA A 403 -1.13 -0.43 21.03
CA ALA A 403 -1.09 -1.88 21.28
C ALA A 403 -2.15 -2.62 20.44
N TYR A 404 -3.37 -2.08 20.34
CA TYR A 404 -4.40 -2.64 19.46
C TYR A 404 -3.99 -2.61 17.98
N VAL A 405 -3.30 -1.55 17.54
CA VAL A 405 -2.79 -1.45 16.17
C VAL A 405 -1.70 -2.47 15.89
N VAL A 406 -0.76 -2.67 16.82
CA VAL A 406 0.31 -3.67 16.68
C VAL A 406 -0.28 -5.07 16.59
N THR A 407 -1.22 -5.43 17.48
CA THR A 407 -1.88 -6.74 17.44
C THR A 407 -2.71 -6.93 16.16
N ALA A 408 -3.43 -5.89 15.72
CA ALA A 408 -4.15 -5.95 14.45
C ALA A 408 -3.22 -6.16 13.25
N ALA A 409 -2.07 -5.49 13.23
CA ALA A 409 -1.06 -5.67 12.19
C ALA A 409 -0.47 -7.09 12.18
N ASP A 410 -0.23 -7.68 13.36
CA ASP A 410 0.25 -9.06 13.50
C ASP A 410 -0.77 -10.05 12.91
N ILE A 411 -2.02 -9.96 13.35
CA ILE A 411 -3.12 -10.81 12.85
C ILE A 411 -3.26 -10.68 11.33
N LEU A 412 -3.18 -9.46 10.79
CA LEU A 412 -3.30 -9.21 9.34
C LEU A 412 -2.13 -9.78 8.53
N SER A 413 -0.90 -9.72 9.07
CA SER A 413 0.27 -10.34 8.43
C SER A 413 0.19 -11.87 8.51
N ALA A 414 -0.29 -12.42 9.63
CA ALA A 414 -0.41 -13.86 9.89
C ALA A 414 -1.59 -14.54 9.18
N ALA A 415 -2.68 -13.82 8.88
CA ALA A 415 -3.91 -14.40 8.31
C ALA A 415 -3.84 -14.67 6.79
N ARG A 416 -2.70 -14.40 6.13
CA ARG A 416 -2.57 -14.59 4.67
C ARG A 416 -2.46 -16.07 4.29
N PRO A 417 -3.17 -16.54 3.24
CA PRO A 417 -3.09 -17.93 2.78
C PRO A 417 -1.64 -18.36 2.51
N GLY A 418 -1.17 -19.42 3.18
CA GLY A 418 0.20 -19.92 3.10
C GLY A 418 1.13 -19.54 4.27
N ALA A 419 0.70 -18.64 5.17
CA ALA A 419 1.48 -18.16 6.31
C ALA A 419 1.48 -19.08 7.54
N ARG A 420 0.61 -20.11 7.61
CA ARG A 420 0.55 -21.02 8.77
C ARG A 420 0.74 -22.49 8.38
N ARG A 421 1.78 -23.08 8.95
CA ARG A 421 1.91 -24.52 9.18
C ARG A 421 2.23 -24.75 10.67
N ASP A 422 1.20 -24.71 11.52
CA ASP A 422 1.29 -24.87 12.99
C ASP A 422 2.01 -26.15 13.46
N ASN A 423 2.17 -27.14 12.56
CA ASN A 423 2.89 -28.38 12.85
C ASN A 423 4.41 -28.23 12.87
N LEU A 424 5.00 -27.23 12.20
CA LEU A 424 6.46 -27.11 12.06
C LEU A 424 7.11 -26.51 13.32
N GLU A 425 6.46 -25.54 13.97
CA GLU A 425 7.01 -24.85 15.14
C GLU A 425 7.06 -25.75 16.38
N ASN A 426 5.98 -26.48 16.65
CA ASN A 426 5.94 -27.51 17.70
C ASN A 426 7.03 -28.56 17.49
N TYR A 427 7.36 -28.84 16.23
CA TYR A 427 8.41 -29.78 15.88
C TYR A 427 9.82 -29.20 16.09
N ILE A 428 10.06 -27.94 15.71
CA ILE A 428 11.33 -27.23 16.00
C ILE A 428 11.56 -27.10 17.51
N LYS A 429 10.53 -26.73 18.27
CA LYS A 429 10.60 -26.62 19.74
C LYS A 429 11.02 -27.95 20.37
N ARG A 430 10.43 -29.07 19.93
CA ARG A 430 10.81 -30.42 20.39
C ARG A 430 12.27 -30.77 20.10
N LEU A 431 12.79 -30.38 18.94
CA LEU A 431 14.20 -30.62 18.59
C LEU A 431 15.14 -29.78 19.47
N SER A 432 14.78 -28.52 19.71
CA SER A 432 15.52 -27.62 20.60
C SER A 432 15.54 -28.15 22.05
N ASP A 433 14.40 -28.61 22.56
CA ASP A 433 14.30 -29.21 23.88
C ASP A 433 15.18 -30.48 24.00
N LEU A 434 15.29 -31.25 22.92
CA LEU A 434 16.13 -32.44 22.84
C LEU A 434 17.63 -32.10 22.81
N GLU A 435 18.03 -31.02 22.10
CA GLU A 435 19.41 -30.50 22.15
C GLU A 435 19.78 -30.00 23.56
N LYS A 436 18.88 -29.24 24.20
CA LYS A 436 19.08 -28.69 25.55
C LYS A 436 19.22 -29.76 26.62
N MET A 437 18.36 -30.77 26.60
CA MET A 437 18.43 -31.86 27.58
C MET A 437 19.80 -32.51 27.61
N ALA A 438 20.45 -32.62 26.44
CA ALA A 438 21.77 -33.19 26.32
C ALA A 438 22.90 -32.24 26.76
N THR A 439 22.76 -30.92 26.52
CA THR A 439 23.77 -29.93 26.96
C THR A 439 23.77 -29.69 28.48
N GLU A 440 22.69 -30.02 29.18
CA GLU A 440 22.64 -29.96 30.65
C GLU A 440 23.54 -30.97 31.37
N PHE A 441 23.98 -32.04 30.69
CA PHE A 441 24.83 -33.06 31.30
C PHE A 441 26.28 -32.58 31.46
N GLU A 442 26.88 -32.85 32.63
CA GLU A 442 28.24 -32.43 32.92
C GLU A 442 29.26 -33.07 31.97
N GLY A 443 30.11 -32.24 31.37
CA GLY A 443 31.13 -32.69 30.40
C GLY A 443 30.68 -32.66 28.95
N VAL A 444 29.42 -32.34 28.66
CA VAL A 444 28.94 -32.03 27.31
C VAL A 444 29.38 -30.63 26.91
N LYS A 445 29.99 -30.51 25.73
CA LYS A 445 30.37 -29.23 25.11
C LYS A 445 29.23 -28.67 24.27
N ASN A 446 28.66 -29.48 23.37
CA ASN A 446 27.58 -29.11 22.45
C ASN A 446 26.75 -30.36 22.11
N ALA A 447 25.46 -30.20 21.79
CA ALA A 447 24.62 -31.28 21.27
C ALA A 447 23.77 -30.80 20.09
N TYR A 448 23.57 -31.67 19.10
CA TYR A 448 22.78 -31.36 17.90
C TYR A 448 21.79 -32.47 17.56
N ALA A 449 20.53 -32.10 17.34
CA ALA A 449 19.48 -32.99 16.87
C ALA A 449 19.47 -32.96 15.33
N ILE A 450 19.82 -34.09 14.72
CA ILE A 450 19.96 -34.25 13.27
C ILE A 450 19.00 -35.34 12.76
N SER A 451 18.92 -35.49 11.43
CA SER A 451 18.06 -36.49 10.78
C SER A 451 16.62 -36.43 11.28
N ALA A 452 16.03 -35.23 11.25
CA ALA A 452 14.67 -34.99 11.70
C ALA A 452 14.43 -35.41 13.17
N GLY A 453 15.44 -35.23 14.04
CA GLY A 453 15.36 -35.55 15.46
C GLY A 453 15.46 -37.03 15.80
N ARG A 454 15.86 -37.87 14.85
CA ARG A 454 16.07 -39.32 15.08
C ARG A 454 17.49 -39.66 15.49
N GLU A 455 18.42 -38.71 15.36
CA GLU A 455 19.77 -38.86 15.88
C GLU A 455 20.16 -37.60 16.66
N LEU A 456 20.73 -37.80 17.84
CA LEU A 456 21.28 -36.76 18.69
C LEU A 456 22.79 -36.96 18.80
N ARG A 457 23.56 -36.02 18.27
CA ARG A 457 25.02 -36.03 18.37
C ARG A 457 25.47 -35.15 19.53
N VAL A 458 26.15 -35.75 20.50
CA VAL A 458 26.61 -35.10 21.73
C VAL A 458 28.14 -35.05 21.71
N PHE A 459 28.71 -33.86 21.75
CA PHE A 459 30.15 -33.65 21.77
C PHE A 459 30.59 -33.40 23.20
N VAL A 460 31.57 -34.17 23.68
CA VAL A 460 32.06 -34.06 25.07
C VAL A 460 33.45 -33.44 25.12
N VAL A 461 33.77 -32.83 26.27
CA VAL A 461 35.11 -32.33 26.58
C VAL A 461 36.01 -33.54 26.92
N PRO A 462 37.03 -33.88 26.11
CA PRO A 462 37.80 -35.11 26.29
C PRO A 462 38.57 -35.20 27.61
N GLU A 463 38.88 -34.04 28.21
CA GLU A 463 39.59 -33.92 29.49
C GLU A 463 38.69 -34.25 30.70
N LYS A 464 37.37 -34.12 30.54
CA LYS A 464 36.38 -34.33 31.61
C LYS A 464 35.67 -35.68 31.52
N VAL A 465 35.54 -36.21 30.30
CA VAL A 465 34.82 -37.44 30.00
C VAL A 465 35.80 -38.47 29.45
N ASP A 466 35.92 -39.63 30.09
CA ASP A 466 36.69 -40.78 29.59
C ASP A 466 35.79 -41.69 28.72
N ASP A 467 36.37 -42.72 28.11
CA ASP A 467 35.63 -43.59 27.17
C ASP A 467 34.49 -44.36 27.84
N PHE A 468 34.63 -44.68 29.13
CA PHE A 468 33.60 -45.36 29.90
C PHE A 468 32.45 -44.41 30.26
N LYS A 469 32.77 -43.20 30.75
CA LYS A 469 31.79 -42.15 31.01
C LYS A 469 31.07 -41.72 29.74
N ALA A 470 31.72 -41.74 28.56
CA ALA A 470 31.05 -41.43 27.30
C ALA A 470 29.93 -42.45 26.99
N LEU A 471 30.15 -43.74 27.25
CA LEU A 471 29.12 -44.79 27.12
C LEU A 471 28.02 -44.64 28.16
N GLU A 472 28.37 -44.29 29.40
CA GLU A 472 27.41 -44.04 30.47
C GLU A 472 26.54 -42.81 30.17
N LEU A 473 27.14 -41.71 29.72
CA LEU A 473 26.49 -40.47 29.35
C LEU A 473 25.53 -40.67 28.18
N ALA A 474 25.90 -41.49 27.19
CA ALA A 474 25.01 -41.88 26.10
C ALA A 474 23.75 -42.59 26.62
N ARG A 475 23.90 -43.51 27.58
CA ARG A 475 22.76 -44.22 28.22
C ARG A 475 21.91 -43.28 29.08
N GLN A 476 22.54 -42.42 29.87
CA GLN A 476 21.84 -41.47 30.74
C GLN A 476 21.00 -40.49 29.92
N ILE A 477 21.56 -39.94 28.84
CA ILE A 477 20.84 -39.06 27.91
C ILE A 477 19.69 -39.80 27.25
N ALA A 478 19.92 -41.02 26.74
CA ALA A 478 18.86 -41.83 26.13
C ALA A 478 17.70 -42.13 27.10
N ASN A 479 18.00 -42.48 28.35
CA ASN A 479 17.00 -42.74 29.39
C ASN A 479 16.22 -41.47 29.74
N ARG A 480 16.89 -40.32 29.85
CA ARG A 480 16.25 -39.03 30.16
C ARG A 480 15.30 -38.61 29.04
N ILE A 481 15.72 -38.76 27.78
CA ILE A 481 14.88 -38.53 26.60
C ILE A 481 13.63 -39.42 26.66
N GLN A 482 13.79 -40.71 26.99
CA GLN A 482 12.68 -41.65 27.09
C GLN A 482 11.69 -41.29 28.21
N SER A 483 12.17 -40.75 29.34
CA SER A 483 11.33 -40.39 30.48
C SER A 483 10.63 -39.03 30.34
N GLU A 484 11.28 -38.05 29.73
CA GLU A 484 10.81 -36.65 29.70
C GLU A 484 10.12 -36.29 28.38
N LEU A 485 10.52 -36.90 27.25
CA LEU A 485 9.99 -36.57 25.93
C LEU A 485 9.17 -37.74 25.36
N LYS A 486 7.89 -37.48 25.07
CA LYS A 486 7.05 -38.42 24.31
C LYS A 486 7.38 -38.33 22.81
N TYR A 487 8.39 -39.07 22.38
CA TYR A 487 8.80 -39.13 20.97
C TYR A 487 8.28 -40.40 20.27
N PRO A 488 7.66 -40.28 19.09
CA PRO A 488 7.32 -41.45 18.28
C PRO A 488 8.57 -41.98 17.55
N GLY A 489 9.04 -43.15 17.97
CA GLY A 489 10.17 -43.85 17.36
C GLY A 489 11.44 -43.85 18.21
N GLU A 490 12.49 -44.49 17.70
CA GLU A 490 13.78 -44.58 18.38
C GLU A 490 14.65 -43.36 18.04
N ILE A 491 15.30 -42.79 19.07
CA ILE A 491 16.29 -41.71 18.93
C ILE A 491 17.66 -42.30 19.21
N LYS A 492 18.56 -42.21 18.22
CA LYS A 492 19.94 -42.66 18.34
C LYS A 492 20.79 -41.59 19.03
N VAL A 493 21.33 -41.87 20.21
CA VAL A 493 22.25 -40.97 20.91
C VAL A 493 23.69 -41.36 20.60
N ASN A 494 24.42 -40.46 19.95
CA ASN A 494 25.84 -40.61 19.60
C ASN A 494 26.70 -39.66 20.43
N VAL A 495 27.43 -40.19 21.40
CA VAL A 495 28.43 -39.41 22.15
C VAL A 495 29.78 -39.50 21.45
N ILE A 496 30.33 -38.35 21.09
CA ILE A 496 31.57 -38.21 20.32
C ILE A 496 32.62 -37.57 21.21
N ARG A 497 33.65 -38.35 21.55
CA ARG A 497 34.88 -37.89 22.20
C ARG A 497 36.01 -37.87 21.18
N GLU A 498 36.68 -36.74 21.02
CA GLU A 498 37.79 -36.59 20.07
C GLU A 498 38.91 -35.76 20.68
N VAL A 499 40.12 -36.31 20.71
CA VAL A 499 41.34 -35.59 21.10
C VAL A 499 42.12 -35.24 19.83
N ARG A 500 42.52 -33.98 19.70
CA ARG A 500 43.36 -33.51 18.59
C ARG A 500 44.64 -32.88 19.12
N ALA A 501 45.78 -33.46 18.74
CA ALA A 501 47.10 -32.89 18.99
C ALA A 501 47.65 -32.34 17.67
N VAL A 502 48.12 -31.10 17.68
CA VAL A 502 48.74 -30.44 16.53
C VAL A 502 50.14 -30.02 16.94
N GLU A 503 51.15 -30.49 16.21
CA GLU A 503 52.56 -30.17 16.46
C GLU A 503 53.17 -29.66 15.16
N TYR A 504 53.97 -28.59 15.26
CA TYR A 504 54.62 -27.96 14.12
C TYR A 504 56.10 -28.30 14.15
N ALA A 505 56.58 -29.10 13.21
CA ALA A 505 58.01 -29.24 12.94
C ALA A 505 58.50 -27.94 12.27
N ARG A 506 59.53 -27.31 12.84
CA ARG A 506 60.24 -26.20 12.21
C ARG A 506 61.54 -26.68 11.58
#